data_AF-J9G065-F1
#
_entry.id   AF-J9G065-F1
#
_cell.length_a   1.000
_cell.length_b   1.000
_cell.length_c   1.000
_cell.angle_alpha   90.00
_cell.angle_beta   90.00
_cell.angle_gamma   90.00
#
_symmetry.space_group_name_H-M   'P 1'
#
loop_
_entity.id
_entity.type
_entity.pdbx_description
1 polymer ?
#
loop_
_entity_poly.entity_id
_entity_poly.type
_entity_poly.pdbx_seq_one_letter_code
_entity_poly.pdbx_strand_id
1 'polypeptide(L)'
;AHSPVGLDPDKYGCNITEPPFGGFARNDVQFESLTGCDPDLYGEGLRISLYNYMNGAGLDLPLHKWFQGLKVPKTTLPPNYIERILNNDR
;
A
#
# COMPACT_ATOMS: atom_id res chain seq x y z
N ALA A 1 -18.84 7.09 -2.59
CA ALA A 1 -17.40 7.09 -2.33
C ALA A 1 -16.73 8.05 -3.32
N HIS A 2 -15.62 8.68 -2.93
CA HIS A 2 -14.91 9.64 -3.80
C HIS A 2 -13.64 9.07 -4.44
N SER A 3 -13.14 7.94 -3.95
CA SER A 3 -12.02 7.24 -4.57
C SER A 3 -12.47 6.50 -5.84
N PRO A 4 -11.58 6.34 -6.85
CA PRO A 4 -11.88 5.52 -8.03
C PRO A 4 -12.33 4.11 -7.67
N VAL A 5 -11.73 3.51 -6.63
CA VAL A 5 -12.09 2.17 -6.13
C VAL A 5 -13.53 2.11 -5.64
N GLY A 6 -14.00 3.13 -4.93
CA GLY A 6 -15.37 3.14 -4.43
C GLY A 6 -16.42 3.58 -5.47
N LEU A 7 -15.99 4.15 -6.61
CA LEU A 7 -16.87 4.50 -7.73
C LEU A 7 -17.10 3.33 -8.67
N ASP A 8 -16.09 2.47 -8.85
CA ASP A 8 -16.13 1.30 -9.74
C ASP A 8 -15.41 0.11 -9.07
N PRO A 9 -15.98 -0.48 -8.00
CA PRO A 9 -15.31 -1.50 -7.19
C PRO A 9 -15.00 -2.78 -8.00
N ASP A 10 -15.85 -3.13 -8.96
CA ASP A 10 -15.69 -4.30 -9.82
C ASP A 10 -14.40 -4.23 -10.64
N LYS A 11 -14.04 -3.05 -11.17
CA LYS A 11 -12.79 -2.84 -11.91
C LYS A 11 -11.54 -3.11 -11.08
N TYR A 12 -11.64 -2.97 -9.76
CA TYR A 12 -10.54 -3.21 -8.82
C TYR A 12 -10.67 -4.56 -8.11
N GLY A 13 -11.62 -5.40 -8.52
CA GLY A 13 -11.81 -6.71 -7.91
C GLY A 13 -12.24 -6.61 -6.46
N CYS A 14 -13.11 -5.67 -6.13
CA CYS A 14 -13.73 -5.51 -4.83
C CYS A 14 -15.25 -5.57 -4.97
N ASN A 15 -15.95 -6.03 -3.94
CA ASN A 15 -17.41 -5.95 -3.82
C ASN A 15 -17.77 -5.16 -2.57
N ILE A 16 -18.63 -4.15 -2.67
CA ILE A 16 -19.09 -3.38 -1.51
C ILE A 16 -20.16 -4.19 -0.77
N THR A 17 -19.99 -4.39 0.54
CA THR A 17 -20.86 -5.24 1.35
C THR A 17 -21.74 -4.48 2.34
N GLU A 18 -21.54 -3.17 2.48
CA GLU A 18 -22.39 -2.33 3.32
C GLU A 18 -23.69 -1.87 2.62
N PRO A 19 -24.73 -1.52 3.40
CA PRO A 19 -25.97 -0.95 2.87
C PRO A 19 -25.76 0.35 2.08
N PRO A 20 -26.72 0.75 1.23
CA PRO A 20 -26.68 2.04 0.54
C PRO A 20 -26.46 3.21 1.50
N PHE A 21 -25.56 4.11 1.11
CA PHE A 21 -25.22 5.28 1.92
C PHE A 21 -26.39 6.25 2.05
N GLY A 22 -26.70 6.68 3.28
CA GLY A 22 -27.78 7.62 3.57
C GLY A 22 -27.42 8.76 4.54
N GLY A 23 -26.12 9.04 4.72
CA GLY A 23 -25.63 9.97 5.75
C GLY A 23 -24.93 11.22 5.20
N PHE A 24 -24.23 11.93 6.09
CA PHE A 24 -23.47 13.15 5.78
C PHE A 24 -22.08 12.86 5.19
N ALA A 25 -21.34 11.88 5.74
CA ALA A 25 -20.00 11.51 5.26
C ALA A 25 -19.82 9.99 5.18
N ARG A 26 -19.08 9.53 4.17
CA ARG A 26 -18.73 8.12 3.90
C ARG A 26 -17.23 8.00 3.66
N ASN A 27 -16.48 8.01 4.74
CA ASN A 27 -15.02 7.94 4.69
C ASN A 27 -14.52 6.49 4.61
N ASP A 28 -15.21 5.58 5.29
CA ASP A 28 -14.95 4.14 5.24
C ASP A 28 -16.06 3.43 4.48
N VAL A 29 -15.69 2.36 3.77
CA VAL A 29 -16.59 1.51 3.01
C VAL A 29 -16.24 0.07 3.33
N GLN A 30 -17.20 -0.72 3.81
CA GLN A 30 -17.01 -2.15 3.95
C GLN A 30 -17.05 -2.83 2.58
N PHE A 31 -16.04 -3.66 2.31
CA PHE A 31 -15.91 -4.39 1.06
C PHE A 31 -15.26 -5.76 1.28
N GLU A 32 -15.49 -6.65 0.33
CA GLU A 32 -14.79 -7.92 0.17
C GLU A 32 -13.85 -7.82 -1.04
N SER A 33 -12.63 -8.35 -0.92
CA SER A 33 -11.71 -8.46 -2.05
C SER A 33 -12.03 -9.72 -2.85
N LEU A 34 -12.34 -9.55 -4.13
CA LEU A 34 -12.56 -10.62 -5.11
C LEU A 34 -11.25 -11.05 -5.79
N THR A 35 -10.19 -10.25 -5.68
CA THR A 35 -8.85 -10.60 -6.18
C THR A 35 -7.86 -10.84 -5.03
N GLY A 36 -6.94 -11.78 -5.26
CA GLY A 36 -6.08 -12.35 -4.24
C GLY A 36 -5.00 -11.39 -3.73
N CYS A 37 -5.25 -10.85 -2.53
CA CYS A 37 -4.22 -10.40 -1.63
C CYS A 37 -4.54 -11.05 -0.29
N ASP A 38 -3.69 -11.96 0.17
CA ASP A 38 -3.80 -12.53 1.52
C ASP A 38 -3.24 -11.47 2.49
N PRO A 39 -4.10 -10.79 3.27
CA PRO A 39 -3.67 -9.72 4.16
C PRO A 39 -2.68 -10.21 5.22
N ASP A 40 -2.77 -11.48 5.61
CA ASP A 40 -1.91 -12.09 6.62
C ASP A 40 -0.47 -12.23 6.11
N LEU A 41 -0.26 -12.32 4.79
CA LEU A 41 1.08 -12.34 4.21
C LEU A 41 1.81 -10.99 4.35
N TYR A 42 1.09 -9.87 4.31
CA TYR A 42 1.71 -8.54 4.24
C TYR A 42 1.63 -7.74 5.53
N GLY A 43 0.67 -8.04 6.40
CA GLY A 43 0.37 -7.22 7.59
C GLY A 43 1.59 -7.00 8.49
N GLU A 44 2.32 -8.06 8.80
CA GLU A 44 3.50 -7.96 9.68
C GLU A 44 4.66 -7.21 9.02
N GLY A 45 4.85 -7.41 7.71
CA GLY A 45 5.85 -6.65 6.95
C GLY A 45 5.54 -5.16 6.89
N LEU A 46 4.26 -4.80 6.73
CA LEU A 46 3.81 -3.40 6.78
C LEU A 46 4.00 -2.79 8.17
N ARG A 47 3.70 -3.54 9.24
CA ARG A 47 3.93 -3.10 10.63
C ARG A 47 5.42 -2.81 10.89
N ILE A 48 6.31 -3.71 10.47
CA ILE A 48 7.76 -3.53 10.57
C ILE A 48 8.23 -2.33 9.74
N SER A 49 7.73 -2.21 8.50
CA SER A 49 8.07 -1.10 7.60
C SER A 49 7.73 0.26 8.21
N LEU A 50 6.54 0.38 8.79
CA LEU A 50 6.09 1.60 9.44
C LEU A 50 6.94 1.92 10.68
N TYR A 51 7.23 0.92 11.52
CA TYR A 51 8.10 1.09 12.69
C TYR A 51 9.50 1.59 12.29
N ASN A 52 10.11 0.95 11.30
CA ASN A 52 11.44 1.31 10.78
C ASN A 52 11.45 2.74 10.24
N TYR A 53 10.46 3.11 9.43
CA TYR A 53 10.33 4.45 8.89
C TYR A 53 10.17 5.51 10.00
N MET A 54 9.26 5.28 10.95
CA MET A 54 9.00 6.22 12.06
C MET A 54 10.22 6.45 12.96
N ASN A 55 11.09 5.45 13.11
CA ASN A 55 12.27 5.53 13.98
C ASN A 55 13.57 5.79 13.19
N GLY A 56 13.50 5.97 11.86
CA GLY A 56 14.68 6.13 11.02
C GLY A 56 15.64 4.93 11.05
N ALA A 57 15.12 3.73 11.33
CA ALA A 57 15.91 2.51 11.52
C ALA A 57 15.79 1.55 10.32
N GLY A 58 16.85 0.79 10.05
CA GLY A 58 16.83 -0.32 9.09
C GLY A 58 16.59 0.05 7.62
N LEU A 59 16.72 1.33 7.25
CA LEU A 59 16.53 1.84 5.88
C LEU A 59 17.60 1.34 4.89
N ASP A 60 18.74 0.91 5.41
CA ASP A 60 19.84 0.28 4.68
C ASP A 60 19.66 -1.23 4.51
N LEU A 61 18.70 -1.84 5.22
CA LEU A 61 18.40 -3.26 5.09
C LEU A 61 17.66 -3.53 3.77
N PRO A 62 17.96 -4.66 3.10
CA PRO A 62 17.19 -5.09 1.94
C PRO A 62 15.70 -5.28 2.29
N LEU A 63 14.78 -4.81 1.43
CA LEU A 63 13.34 -4.79 1.69
C LEU A 63 12.75 -6.16 2.08
N HIS A 64 13.24 -7.26 1.52
CA HIS A 64 12.78 -8.61 1.88
C HIS A 64 12.99 -8.95 3.37
N LYS A 65 13.92 -8.27 4.07
CA LYS A 65 14.12 -8.43 5.52
C LYS A 65 12.95 -7.89 6.33
N TRP A 66 12.27 -6.87 5.81
CA TRP A 66 11.09 -6.30 6.47
C TRP A 66 9.87 -7.21 6.31
N PHE A 67 9.81 -7.95 5.20
CA PHE A 67 8.72 -8.88 4.88
C PHE A 67 9.08 -10.34 5.19
N GLN A 68 9.83 -10.59 6.26
CA GLN A 68 10.16 -11.95 6.76
C GLN A 68 10.71 -12.93 5.71
N GLY A 69 11.43 -12.44 4.70
CA GLY A 69 11.98 -13.29 3.64
C GLY A 69 11.00 -13.63 2.52
N LEU A 70 9.83 -12.99 2.46
CA LEU A 70 8.99 -13.01 1.26
C LEU A 70 9.81 -12.56 0.04
N LYS A 71 9.53 -13.17 -1.11
CA LYS A 71 10.21 -12.84 -2.34
C LYS A 71 9.76 -11.45 -2.81
N VAL A 72 10.61 -10.47 -2.55
CA VAL A 72 10.40 -9.10 -3.03
C VAL A 72 11.11 -8.90 -4.37
N PRO A 73 10.50 -8.22 -5.35
CA PRO A 73 11.17 -7.82 -6.58
C PRO A 73 12.45 -7.03 -6.29
N LYS A 74 13.47 -7.19 -7.15
CA LYS A 74 14.70 -6.39 -7.03
C LYS A 74 14.39 -4.93 -7.31
N THR A 75 15.02 -4.03 -6.56
CA THR A 75 14.98 -2.59 -6.85
C THR A 75 15.51 -2.34 -8.26
N THR A 76 14.68 -1.75 -9.12
CA THR A 76 15.04 -1.41 -10.50
C THR A 76 15.49 0.05 -10.65
N LEU A 77 15.24 0.88 -9.64
CA LEU A 77 15.57 2.30 -9.64
C LEU A 77 16.98 2.55 -9.08
N PRO A 78 17.73 3.52 -9.63
CA PRO A 78 19.00 3.96 -9.06
C PRO A 78 18.83 4.52 -7.64
N PRO A 79 19.81 4.33 -6.72
CA PRO A 79 19.74 4.87 -5.35
C PRO A 79 19.56 6.38 -5.28
N ASN A 80 20.05 7.12 -6.28
CA ASN A 80 19.96 8.58 -6.37
C ASN A 80 18.79 9.06 -7.25
N TYR A 81 17.81 8.21 -7.56
CA TYR A 81 16.71 8.55 -8.46
C TYR A 81 15.94 9.81 -8.01
N ILE A 82 15.58 9.90 -6.73
CA ILE A 82 14.85 11.04 -6.17
C ILE A 82 15.71 12.31 -6.20
N GLU A 83 16.97 12.23 -5.80
CA GLU A 83 17.93 13.34 -5.87
C GLU A 83 18.06 13.88 -7.30
N ARG A 84 18.17 12.98 -8.29
CA ARG A 84 18.26 13.37 -9.70
C ARG A 84 17.03 14.12 -10.20
N ILE A 85 15.83 13.71 -9.79
CA ILE A 85 14.60 14.42 -10.16
C ILE A 85 14.61 15.84 -9.56
N LEU A 86 14.85 15.94 -8.25
CA LEU A 86 14.85 17.23 -7.56
C LEU A 86 15.93 18.21 -8.07
N ASN A 87 17.06 17.68 -8.55
CA ASN A 87 18.13 18.48 -9.13
C ASN A 87 17.95 18.76 -10.63
N ASN A 88 17.14 17.98 -11.35
CA ASN A 88 16.81 18.21 -12.77
C ASN A 88 15.61 19.16 -12.96
N ASP A 89 14.81 19.40 -11.92
CA ASP A 89 13.75 20.42 -11.92
C ASP A 89 14.29 21.85 -11.65
N ARG A 90 15.59 22.09 -11.89
CA ARG A 90 16.24 23.40 -11.81
C ARG A 90 16.65 23.92 -13.17
#